data_AF-A0A6P6SFR7-F1
#
_entry.id   AF-A0A6P6SFR7-F1
#
_cell.length_a   1.000
_cell.length_b   1.000
_cell.length_c   1.000
_cell.angle_alpha   90.00
_cell.angle_beta   90.00
_cell.angle_gamma   90.00
#
_symmetry.space_group_name_H-M   'P 1'
#
loop_
_entity.id
_entity.type
_entity.pdbx_description
1 polymer ?
#
loop_
_entity_poly.entity_id
_entity_poly.type
_entity_poly.pdbx_seq_one_letter_code
_entity_poly.pdbx_strand_id
1 'polypeptide(L)'
;MTLTCRCGMDMEKEAGGFSLRRGRCCNQESRSKRMTSGLAIHNIMMRICCHTATATITSSRRHLFSKSCSNIQSASGWGNLKRFLSLRPPPPPPTLLPHCFSSASSLSSITDASSVATTSTPALSEEDVMMGYVFGKKKATQVAHSLWKRVVQKGDVVIDATCGNGHDTLALVNLVADNTIHGGRVYAMDIQKVSLETTSLLLDQSLTPDLRKHVELFLMCHSKMEEVVPSDVAVRLVVFNLGYLPGGQKALITRSETTLLALEAAKRVLAPGGLISIVVYVGHPGGREEFEMVQAFASELPVQNWVCTKLQMLNRPSAPMIILLYSR
;
A
#
# COMPACT_ATOMS: atom_id res chain seq x y z
N MET A 1 8.87 44.32 -13.85
CA MET A 1 7.67 43.65 -13.31
C MET A 1 8.16 42.64 -12.28
N THR A 2 8.06 42.97 -11.01
CA THR A 2 8.64 42.20 -9.90
C THR A 2 7.56 41.29 -9.32
N LEU A 3 7.78 39.97 -9.34
CA LEU A 3 6.88 38.97 -8.75
C LEU A 3 7.49 38.51 -7.42
N THR A 4 6.92 38.94 -6.31
CA THR A 4 7.29 38.49 -4.97
C THR A 4 6.58 37.17 -4.67
N CYS A 5 7.33 36.05 -4.63
CA CYS A 5 6.85 34.80 -4.05
C CYS A 5 6.76 34.95 -2.53
N ARG A 6 5.67 34.49 -1.91
CA ARG A 6 5.52 34.37 -0.45
C ARG A 6 6.37 33.24 0.16
N CYS A 7 7.55 33.06 -0.40
CA CYS A 7 8.54 32.04 -0.07
C CYS A 7 9.97 32.62 -0.13
N GLY A 8 10.17 33.92 0.10
CA GLY A 8 11.48 34.52 0.42
C GLY A 8 12.66 34.15 -0.49
N MET A 9 12.45 33.98 -1.80
CA MET A 9 13.52 33.75 -2.77
C MET A 9 13.43 34.79 -3.88
N ASP A 10 14.48 35.61 -4.00
CA ASP A 10 14.65 36.56 -5.10
C ASP A 10 15.44 35.91 -6.24
N MET A 11 15.02 36.14 -7.48
CA MET A 11 15.73 35.72 -8.70
C MET A 11 16.16 36.93 -9.51
N GLU A 12 17.46 37.05 -9.80
CA GLU A 12 18.00 38.00 -10.77
C GLU A 12 18.48 37.28 -12.03
N LYS A 13 18.42 38.00 -13.16
CA LYS A 13 18.73 37.50 -14.50
C LYS A 13 20.10 38.02 -14.94
N GLU A 14 21.06 37.14 -15.13
CA GLU A 14 22.35 37.46 -15.76
C GLU A 14 22.50 36.77 -17.13
N ALA A 15 23.35 37.37 -17.99
CA ALA A 15 23.59 36.93 -19.36
C ALA A 15 24.35 35.59 -19.37
N GLY A 16 23.60 34.49 -19.40
CA GLY A 16 24.14 33.13 -19.51
C GLY A 16 23.34 32.04 -18.79
N GLY A 17 22.35 32.39 -17.96
CA GLY A 17 21.47 31.42 -17.28
C GLY A 17 21.04 31.85 -15.88
N PHE A 18 20.07 31.14 -15.29
CA PHE A 18 19.58 31.41 -13.92
C PHE A 18 20.44 30.70 -12.87
N SER A 19 20.85 31.41 -11.82
CA SER A 19 21.56 30.86 -10.66
C SER A 19 20.71 31.02 -9.39
N LEU A 20 20.57 29.95 -8.60
CA LEU A 20 19.87 29.95 -7.31
C LEU A 20 20.86 30.27 -6.18
N ARG A 21 20.74 31.41 -5.51
CA ARG A 21 21.40 31.66 -4.21
C ARG A 21 20.48 31.27 -3.06
N ARG A 22 21.03 30.58 -2.05
CA ARG A 22 20.34 30.25 -0.80
C ARG A 22 20.20 31.51 0.08
N GLY A 23 18.97 31.84 0.45
CA GLY A 23 18.68 32.71 1.61
C GLY A 23 18.84 31.93 2.92
N ARG A 24 19.42 32.57 3.94
CA ARG A 24 19.78 31.96 5.25
C ARG A 24 18.54 31.66 6.10
N CYS A 25 18.40 30.40 6.54
CA CYS A 25 17.82 30.08 7.85
C CYS A 25 18.38 28.74 8.36
N CYS A 26 19.23 28.84 9.40
CA CYS A 26 19.81 27.86 10.34
C CYS A 26 20.09 26.38 9.99
N ASN A 27 21.40 26.05 10.04
CA ASN A 27 22.10 24.84 10.53
C ASN A 27 21.57 23.42 10.22
N GLN A 28 22.17 22.71 9.26
CA GLN A 28 23.19 21.64 9.48
C GLN A 28 23.67 21.06 8.13
N GLU A 29 24.79 20.35 8.18
CA GLU A 29 25.81 20.11 7.15
C GLU A 29 25.42 19.57 5.76
N SER A 30 26.29 19.97 4.83
CA SER A 30 26.38 19.64 3.41
C SER A 30 26.79 18.19 3.09
N ARG A 31 26.22 17.63 2.01
CA ARG A 31 26.98 16.85 1.01
C ARG A 31 26.59 17.28 -0.41
N SER A 32 27.58 17.80 -1.13
CA SER A 32 27.51 18.23 -2.53
C SER A 32 27.46 17.01 -3.46
N LYS A 33 26.54 17.00 -4.44
CA LYS A 33 26.65 16.18 -5.65
C LYS A 33 26.42 17.06 -6.86
N ARG A 34 27.47 17.27 -7.67
CA ARG A 34 27.35 17.72 -9.06
C ARG A 34 26.56 16.69 -9.84
N MET A 35 25.53 17.12 -10.57
CA MET A 35 24.92 16.31 -11.63
C MET A 35 25.15 17.01 -12.97
N THR A 36 25.89 16.33 -13.84
CA THR A 36 26.13 16.67 -15.24
C THR A 36 25.09 15.96 -16.10
N SER A 37 24.10 16.69 -16.63
CA SER A 37 23.43 16.45 -17.94
C SER A 37 22.10 17.22 -18.04
N GLY A 38 21.91 17.92 -19.15
CA GLY A 38 20.84 18.91 -19.38
C GLY A 38 19.41 18.38 -19.59
N LEU A 39 19.11 17.12 -19.26
CA LEU A 39 17.76 16.54 -19.42
C LEU A 39 16.90 16.58 -18.15
N ALA A 40 17.49 16.88 -16.99
CA ALA A 40 16.78 16.89 -15.70
C ALA A 40 16.01 18.19 -15.41
N ILE A 41 16.24 19.26 -16.17
CA ILE A 41 15.63 20.58 -15.90
C ILE A 41 14.22 20.69 -16.52
N HIS A 42 13.94 19.97 -17.61
CA HIS A 42 12.64 20.09 -18.30
C HIS A 42 11.49 19.40 -17.55
N ASN A 43 11.75 18.31 -16.83
CA ASN A 43 10.71 17.55 -16.12
C ASN A 43 10.29 18.15 -14.76
N ILE A 44 11.08 19.09 -14.21
CA ILE A 44 10.72 19.76 -12.95
C ILE A 44 9.86 21.01 -13.23
N MET A 45 10.05 21.71 -14.36
CA MET A 45 9.22 22.87 -14.73
C MET A 45 7.78 22.48 -15.13
N MET A 46 7.57 21.32 -15.74
CA MET A 46 6.23 20.87 -16.18
C MET A 46 5.28 20.49 -15.04
N ARG A 47 5.78 20.23 -13.82
CA ARG A 47 4.94 19.86 -12.67
C ARG A 47 4.49 21.02 -11.79
N ILE A 48 5.00 22.24 -12.02
CA ILE A 48 4.61 23.42 -11.23
C ILE A 48 3.61 24.32 -11.99
N CYS A 49 3.48 24.18 -13.32
CA CYS A 49 2.67 25.11 -14.12
C CYS A 49 1.21 24.71 -14.37
N CYS A 50 0.72 23.56 -13.86
CA CYS A 50 -0.60 23.04 -14.25
C CYS A 50 -1.74 23.23 -13.23
N HIS A 51 -1.55 23.98 -12.14
CA HIS A 51 -2.64 24.33 -11.22
C HIS A 51 -2.57 25.81 -10.83
N THR A 52 -3.01 26.68 -11.74
CA THR A 52 -3.71 27.96 -11.50
C THR A 52 -3.59 28.85 -12.74
N ALA A 53 -4.53 28.74 -13.67
CA ALA A 53 -4.76 29.78 -14.67
C ALA A 53 -6.24 29.82 -15.04
N THR A 54 -7.01 30.60 -14.28
CA THR A 54 -8.30 31.13 -14.71
C THR A 54 -7.98 32.13 -15.83
N ALA A 55 -8.34 31.80 -17.07
CA ALA A 55 -8.05 32.65 -18.23
C ALA A 55 -9.10 33.76 -18.37
N THR A 56 -8.70 35.00 -18.11
CA THR A 56 -9.42 36.20 -18.56
C THR A 56 -8.98 36.50 -19.99
N ILE A 57 -9.88 36.35 -20.97
CA ILE A 57 -9.60 36.64 -22.38
C ILE A 57 -9.85 38.13 -22.66
N THR A 58 -8.78 38.89 -22.90
CA THR A 58 -8.85 40.17 -23.61
C THR A 58 -8.34 39.99 -25.04
N SER A 59 -9.11 40.56 -25.97
CA SER A 59 -8.99 40.45 -27.43
C SER A 59 -7.61 40.78 -28.00
N SER A 60 -7.11 39.94 -28.92
CA SER A 60 -6.63 40.33 -30.26
C SER A 60 -5.76 39.24 -30.88
N ARG A 61 -6.29 38.50 -31.85
CA ARG A 61 -5.74 38.41 -33.23
C ARG A 61 -6.52 37.39 -34.05
N ARG A 62 -6.84 37.82 -35.26
CA ARG A 62 -7.63 37.16 -36.27
C ARG A 62 -6.84 36.08 -36.99
N HIS A 63 -7.60 35.16 -37.59
CA HIS A 63 -7.30 34.28 -38.71
C HIS A 63 -6.33 33.11 -38.45
N LEU A 64 -6.88 31.89 -38.39
CA LEU A 64 -6.82 30.91 -39.50
C LEU A 64 -7.53 29.59 -39.11
N PHE A 65 -8.32 29.06 -40.07
CA PHE A 65 -8.99 27.74 -40.15
C PHE A 65 -10.12 27.42 -39.14
N SER A 66 -11.41 27.57 -39.48
CA SER A 66 -12.28 26.85 -40.44
C SER A 66 -12.68 25.42 -40.03
N LYS A 67 -13.95 25.31 -39.58
CA LYS A 67 -14.93 24.21 -39.73
C LYS A 67 -14.65 22.88 -39.00
N SER A 68 -15.45 22.59 -37.96
CA SER A 68 -16.57 21.63 -38.04
C SER A 68 -17.29 21.53 -36.68
N CYS A 69 -18.50 20.97 -36.68
CA CYS A 69 -19.43 20.71 -35.56
C CYS A 69 -20.31 21.88 -35.09
N SER A 70 -21.27 22.22 -35.94
CA SER A 70 -22.62 22.60 -35.54
C SER A 70 -23.42 21.35 -35.18
N ASN A 71 -23.85 21.20 -33.93
CA ASN A 71 -25.22 20.82 -33.51
C ASN A 71 -25.31 20.32 -32.05
N ILE A 72 -26.48 20.60 -31.44
CA ILE A 72 -27.01 20.18 -30.12
C ILE A 72 -26.56 21.09 -28.97
N GLN A 73 -27.24 22.18 -28.61
CA GLN A 73 -28.61 22.37 -28.04
C GLN A 73 -28.90 21.67 -26.71
N SER A 74 -29.26 22.50 -25.72
CA SER A 74 -30.03 22.26 -24.48
C SER A 74 -29.28 21.55 -23.32
N ALA A 75 -29.50 21.83 -22.03
CA ALA A 75 -30.15 22.91 -21.30
C ALA A 75 -29.86 22.69 -19.78
N SER A 76 -30.03 23.76 -18.99
CA SER A 76 -30.37 23.78 -17.55
C SER A 76 -29.35 23.30 -16.50
N GLY A 77 -29.06 24.15 -15.50
CA GLY A 77 -28.41 23.71 -14.27
C GLY A 77 -27.60 24.74 -13.48
N TRP A 78 -27.63 26.03 -13.81
CA TRP A 78 -27.05 27.09 -12.97
C TRP A 78 -28.02 27.43 -11.83
N GLY A 79 -27.99 26.62 -10.78
CA GLY A 79 -28.79 26.87 -9.58
C GLY A 79 -28.49 25.83 -8.53
N ASN A 80 -27.32 25.90 -7.89
CA ASN A 80 -27.04 25.44 -6.52
C ASN A 80 -25.56 25.63 -6.08
N LEU A 81 -24.94 26.78 -6.38
CA LEU A 81 -23.60 27.10 -5.89
C LEU A 81 -23.52 28.49 -5.22
N LYS A 82 -24.50 28.80 -4.37
CA LYS A 82 -24.50 29.98 -3.48
C LYS A 82 -25.02 29.66 -2.06
N ARG A 83 -24.62 28.52 -1.48
CA ARG A 83 -24.96 28.20 -0.08
C ARG A 83 -23.82 27.58 0.75
N PHE A 84 -22.56 27.86 0.41
CA PHE A 84 -21.40 27.40 1.19
C PHE A 84 -20.30 28.47 1.32
N LEU A 85 -20.69 29.72 1.54
CA LEU A 85 -19.77 30.79 1.95
C LEU A 85 -20.43 31.63 3.05
N SER A 86 -20.46 31.10 4.27
CA SER A 86 -20.54 31.86 5.53
C SER A 86 -20.47 30.90 6.72
N LEU A 87 -19.25 30.45 7.06
CA LEU A 87 -18.97 29.88 8.37
C LEU A 87 -17.72 30.58 8.91
N ARG A 88 -17.88 31.27 10.05
CA ARG A 88 -16.78 31.89 10.80
C ARG A 88 -15.92 30.80 11.46
N PRO A 89 -14.59 31.01 11.63
CA PRO A 89 -13.74 30.03 12.31
C PRO A 89 -14.05 29.96 13.81
N PRO A 90 -13.85 28.79 14.47
CA PRO A 90 -14.07 28.63 15.90
C PRO A 90 -12.94 29.29 16.74
N PRO A 91 -13.21 29.68 18.00
CA PRO A 91 -12.20 30.28 18.87
C PRO A 91 -11.20 29.23 19.41
N PRO A 92 -9.98 29.65 19.83
CA PRO A 92 -8.98 28.75 20.37
C PRO A 92 -9.33 28.24 21.79
N PRO A 93 -8.84 27.05 22.19
CA PRO A 93 -9.11 26.48 23.51
C PRO A 93 -8.30 27.17 24.64
N PRO A 94 -8.79 27.14 25.89
CA PRO A 94 -8.15 27.80 27.02
C PRO A 94 -6.88 27.07 27.46
N THR A 95 -5.84 27.84 27.81
CA THR A 95 -4.58 27.37 28.40
C THR A 95 -4.79 26.95 29.86
N LEU A 96 -4.56 25.68 30.15
CA LEU A 96 -4.46 25.16 31.52
C LEU A 96 -2.98 24.88 31.84
N LEU A 97 -2.39 25.71 32.71
CA LEU A 97 -1.30 25.30 33.60
C LEU A 97 -1.96 24.62 34.81
N PRO A 98 -1.38 23.54 35.38
CA PRO A 98 -0.70 23.75 36.66
C PRO A 98 0.51 22.86 36.98
N HIS A 99 1.39 23.49 37.78
CA HIS A 99 2.07 22.98 38.98
C HIS A 99 3.11 21.85 38.88
N CYS A 100 4.36 22.32 38.96
CA CYS A 100 5.51 21.66 39.56
C CYS A 100 5.20 21.22 41.00
N PHE A 101 5.41 19.94 41.32
CA PHE A 101 5.66 19.46 42.67
C PHE A 101 6.96 18.66 42.67
N SER A 102 7.97 19.23 43.33
CA SER A 102 9.19 18.55 43.73
C SER A 102 8.97 17.98 45.12
N SER A 103 9.25 16.70 45.30
CA SER A 103 9.67 16.16 46.59
C SER A 103 10.46 14.88 46.36
N ALA A 104 11.75 14.98 46.65
CA ALA A 104 12.65 13.86 46.81
C ALA A 104 12.31 13.09 48.09
N SER A 105 12.40 11.76 48.02
CA SER A 105 12.64 10.94 49.21
C SER A 105 13.32 9.63 48.78
N SER A 106 14.62 9.60 49.04
CA SER A 106 15.39 8.47 49.57
C SER A 106 14.80 7.06 49.41
N LEU A 107 15.49 6.20 48.64
CA LEU A 107 15.50 4.77 48.93
C LEU A 107 16.95 4.28 49.11
N SER A 108 17.10 3.63 50.26
CA SER A 108 18.23 2.88 50.76
C SER A 108 18.65 1.74 49.84
N SER A 109 19.95 1.53 49.82
CA SER A 109 20.69 0.35 49.39
C SER A 109 20.06 -0.97 49.85
N ILE A 110 19.74 -1.85 48.89
CA ILE A 110 19.74 -3.31 49.08
C ILE A 110 20.52 -3.92 47.91
N THR A 111 21.44 -4.79 48.29
CA THR A 111 22.44 -5.54 47.52
C THR A 111 21.86 -6.69 46.70
N ASP A 112 22.54 -6.96 45.58
CA ASP A 112 22.72 -8.22 44.86
C ASP A 112 21.53 -9.16 44.61
N ALA A 113 21.20 -9.32 43.33
CA ALA A 113 21.23 -10.64 42.70
C ALA A 113 21.28 -10.50 41.16
N SER A 114 22.31 -11.10 40.58
CA SER A 114 22.46 -11.37 39.15
C SER A 114 21.18 -11.97 38.57
N SER A 115 20.53 -11.23 37.67
CA SER A 115 19.74 -11.84 36.61
C SER A 115 20.12 -11.15 35.31
N VAL A 116 20.78 -11.90 34.44
CA VAL A 116 20.98 -11.53 33.04
C VAL A 116 19.59 -11.39 32.44
N ALA A 117 19.12 -10.15 32.36
CA ALA A 117 17.94 -9.81 31.59
C ALA A 117 18.30 -10.03 30.13
N THR A 118 17.95 -11.21 29.61
CA THR A 118 17.73 -11.40 28.18
C THR A 118 16.70 -10.36 27.76
N THR A 119 17.17 -9.32 27.10
CA THR A 119 16.35 -8.35 26.36
C THR A 119 15.67 -9.08 25.22
N SER A 120 14.61 -9.83 25.54
CA SER A 120 13.61 -10.20 24.56
C SER A 120 12.96 -8.91 24.10
N THR A 121 13.20 -8.57 22.84
CA THR A 121 12.45 -7.48 22.20
C THR A 121 10.98 -7.88 22.30
N PRO A 122 10.09 -7.09 22.94
CA PRO A 122 8.70 -7.48 23.05
C PRO A 122 8.14 -7.60 21.63
N ALA A 123 7.53 -8.75 21.34
CA ALA A 123 6.80 -8.95 20.10
C ALA A 123 5.76 -7.82 20.00
N LEU A 124 5.94 -6.93 19.03
CA LEU A 124 5.04 -5.79 18.82
C LEU A 124 3.62 -6.31 18.63
N SER A 125 2.68 -5.72 19.37
CA SER A 125 1.26 -6.06 19.26
C SER A 125 0.74 -5.77 17.84
N GLU A 126 -0.34 -6.40 17.41
CA GLU A 126 -0.92 -6.08 16.09
C GLU A 126 -1.36 -4.60 16.00
N GLU A 127 -1.78 -4.02 17.13
CA GLU A 127 -2.07 -2.59 17.24
C GLU A 127 -0.84 -1.73 16.92
N ASP A 128 0.33 -2.13 17.41
CA ASP A 128 1.60 -1.45 17.08
C ASP A 128 1.95 -1.56 15.58
N VAL A 129 1.57 -2.65 14.92
CA VAL A 129 1.79 -2.81 13.47
C VAL A 129 0.91 -1.85 12.69
N MET A 130 -0.39 -1.78 13.01
CA MET A 130 -1.32 -0.85 12.35
C MET A 130 -0.91 0.60 12.60
N MET A 131 -0.60 0.97 13.86
CA MET A 131 -0.11 2.31 14.18
C MET A 131 1.22 2.61 13.48
N GLY A 132 2.10 1.61 13.38
CA GLY A 132 3.32 1.71 12.60
C GLY A 132 3.06 2.00 11.12
N TYR A 133 2.01 1.45 10.52
CA TYR A 133 1.61 1.76 9.14
C TYR A 133 1.07 3.19 9.02
N VAL A 134 0.21 3.62 9.95
CA VAL A 134 -0.31 5.00 10.03
C VAL A 134 0.85 6.02 10.13
N PHE A 135 1.86 5.71 10.93
CA PHE A 135 3.07 6.53 11.05
C PHE A 135 4.06 6.38 9.89
N GLY A 136 3.75 5.55 8.89
CA GLY A 136 4.59 5.31 7.71
C GLY A 136 5.89 4.55 8.00
N LYS A 137 5.95 3.82 9.13
CA LYS A 137 7.09 3.02 9.61
C LYS A 137 6.98 1.53 9.28
N LYS A 138 5.79 1.04 8.92
CA LYS A 138 5.54 -0.37 8.55
C LYS A 138 5.05 -0.48 7.10
N LYS A 139 5.35 -1.62 6.46
CA LYS A 139 4.94 -1.94 5.09
C LYS A 139 3.51 -2.48 5.05
N ALA A 140 2.86 -2.36 3.90
CA ALA A 140 1.51 -2.89 3.67
C ALA A 140 1.41 -4.41 3.94
N THR A 141 2.40 -5.18 3.51
CA THR A 141 2.46 -6.63 3.76
C THR A 141 2.56 -6.97 5.24
N GLN A 142 3.25 -6.16 6.05
CA GLN A 142 3.32 -6.38 7.50
C GLN A 142 1.96 -6.17 8.18
N VAL A 143 1.18 -5.19 7.71
CA VAL A 143 -0.20 -4.99 8.17
C VAL A 143 -1.05 -6.21 7.77
N ALA A 144 -0.97 -6.66 6.52
CA ALA A 144 -1.68 -7.85 6.07
C ALA A 144 -1.36 -9.07 6.95
N HIS A 145 -0.08 -9.38 7.17
CA HIS A 145 0.37 -10.47 8.05
C HIS A 145 -0.21 -10.37 9.47
N SER A 146 -0.27 -9.15 10.04
CA SER A 146 -0.84 -8.95 11.38
C SER A 146 -2.35 -9.25 11.43
N LEU A 147 -3.07 -8.98 10.33
CA LEU A 147 -4.51 -9.24 10.24
C LEU A 147 -4.79 -10.73 10.01
N TRP A 148 -3.95 -11.43 9.23
CA TRP A 148 -4.12 -12.86 8.97
C TRP A 148 -4.12 -13.68 10.26
N LYS A 149 -3.29 -13.30 11.25
CA LYS A 149 -3.24 -13.92 12.59
C LYS A 149 -4.57 -13.90 13.34
N ARG A 150 -5.50 -13.01 12.99
CA ARG A 150 -6.82 -12.89 13.62
C ARG A 150 -7.89 -13.75 12.93
N VAL A 151 -7.62 -14.22 11.71
CA VAL A 151 -8.57 -14.96 10.87
C VAL A 151 -8.18 -16.43 10.77
N VAL A 152 -6.89 -16.70 10.62
CA VAL A 152 -6.32 -18.04 10.42
C VAL A 152 -6.08 -18.71 11.76
N GLN A 153 -6.52 -19.96 11.85
CA GLN A 153 -6.32 -20.87 12.95
C GLN A 153 -5.47 -22.07 12.49
N LYS A 154 -4.90 -22.77 13.46
CA LYS A 154 -4.25 -24.06 13.21
C LYS A 154 -5.24 -25.03 12.59
N GLY A 155 -4.80 -25.80 11.59
CA GLY A 155 -5.66 -26.71 10.85
C GLY A 155 -6.39 -26.09 9.65
N ASP A 156 -6.40 -24.76 9.51
CA ASP A 156 -7.04 -24.12 8.37
C ASP A 156 -6.30 -24.40 7.04
N VAL A 157 -7.03 -24.29 5.94
CA VAL A 157 -6.47 -24.27 4.59
C VAL A 157 -6.39 -22.84 4.09
N VAL A 158 -5.23 -22.48 3.54
CA VAL A 158 -4.95 -21.13 3.02
C VAL A 158 -4.24 -21.20 1.68
N ILE A 159 -4.39 -20.14 0.89
CA ILE A 159 -3.83 -20.05 -0.46
C ILE A 159 -2.93 -18.81 -0.56
N ASP A 160 -1.71 -19.00 -1.05
CA ASP A 160 -0.83 -17.94 -1.54
C ASP A 160 -0.88 -17.92 -3.07
N ALA A 161 -1.68 -17.01 -3.63
CA ALA A 161 -1.93 -16.94 -5.07
C ALA A 161 -0.76 -16.33 -5.86
N THR A 162 0.29 -15.84 -5.18
CA THR A 162 1.42 -15.13 -5.79
C THR A 162 2.69 -15.32 -4.95
N CYS A 163 3.18 -16.57 -4.85
CA CYS A 163 4.16 -16.91 -3.82
C CYS A 163 5.49 -16.17 -3.96
N GLY A 164 5.93 -15.89 -5.19
CA GLY A 164 7.13 -15.10 -5.47
C GLY A 164 8.38 -15.62 -4.74
N ASN A 165 8.94 -14.81 -3.84
CA ASN A 165 10.10 -15.21 -3.02
C ASN A 165 9.75 -16.06 -1.79
N GLY A 166 8.48 -16.40 -1.58
CA GLY A 166 8.02 -17.34 -0.56
C GLY A 166 7.81 -16.77 0.85
N HIS A 167 7.96 -15.46 1.06
CA HIS A 167 7.82 -14.86 2.40
C HIS A 167 6.40 -14.98 2.96
N ASP A 168 5.38 -14.81 2.11
CA ASP A 168 3.99 -14.94 2.53
C ASP A 168 3.65 -16.41 2.74
N THR A 169 4.09 -17.29 1.85
CA THR A 169 3.99 -18.75 2.02
C THR A 169 4.60 -19.21 3.35
N LEU A 170 5.79 -18.72 3.70
CA LEU A 170 6.46 -19.01 4.98
C LEU A 170 5.67 -18.45 6.17
N ALA A 171 5.09 -17.26 6.06
CA ALA A 171 4.23 -16.73 7.11
C ALA A 171 2.98 -17.60 7.30
N LEU A 172 2.33 -17.99 6.20
CA LEU A 172 1.10 -18.78 6.21
C LEU A 172 1.28 -20.17 6.80
N VAL A 173 2.35 -20.89 6.45
CA VAL A 173 2.60 -22.23 7.02
C VAL A 173 2.78 -22.19 8.54
N ASN A 174 3.43 -21.14 9.05
CA ASN A 174 3.57 -20.94 10.49
C ASN A 174 2.25 -20.61 11.20
N LEU A 175 1.23 -20.13 10.48
CA LEU A 175 -0.11 -19.89 11.05
C LEU A 175 -0.97 -21.16 11.07
N VAL A 176 -0.93 -21.96 9.99
CA VAL A 176 -1.84 -23.10 9.82
C VAL A 176 -1.31 -24.41 10.38
N ALA A 177 0.01 -24.54 10.51
CA ALA A 177 0.60 -25.81 10.90
C ALA A 177 0.12 -26.25 12.29
N ASP A 178 -0.32 -27.50 12.34
CA ASP A 178 -0.70 -28.21 13.55
C ASP A 178 0.03 -29.56 13.58
N ASN A 179 0.30 -30.08 14.77
CA ASN A 179 1.02 -31.35 14.95
C ASN A 179 0.11 -32.58 14.71
N THR A 180 -1.03 -32.40 14.04
CA THR A 180 -2.05 -33.43 13.82
C THR A 180 -2.03 -33.94 12.38
N ILE A 181 -2.49 -35.18 12.18
CA ILE A 181 -2.50 -35.87 10.88
C ILE A 181 -3.38 -35.15 9.84
N HIS A 182 -4.37 -34.38 10.30
CA HIS A 182 -5.24 -33.52 9.47
C HIS A 182 -4.80 -32.04 9.48
N GLY A 183 -3.53 -31.77 9.77
CA GLY A 183 -3.04 -30.41 9.97
C GLY A 183 -3.20 -29.51 8.73
N GLY A 184 -3.13 -28.20 8.97
CA GLY A 184 -3.49 -27.18 7.98
C GLY A 184 -2.67 -27.25 6.69
N ARG A 185 -3.14 -26.58 5.65
CA ARG A 185 -2.55 -26.69 4.30
C ARG A 185 -2.31 -25.32 3.69
N VAL A 186 -1.18 -25.16 3.02
CA VAL A 186 -0.85 -23.98 2.21
C VAL A 186 -0.71 -24.40 0.76
N TYR A 187 -1.60 -23.91 -0.09
CA TYR A 187 -1.47 -24.00 -1.54
C TYR A 187 -0.80 -22.71 -2.04
N ALA A 188 0.42 -22.81 -2.55
CA ALA A 188 1.17 -21.66 -3.05
C ALA A 188 1.45 -21.79 -4.54
N MET A 189 1.27 -20.71 -5.29
CA MET A 189 1.39 -20.74 -6.75
C MET A 189 2.04 -19.49 -7.34
N ASP A 190 2.72 -19.69 -8.47
CA ASP A 190 3.28 -18.64 -9.31
C ASP A 190 3.46 -19.20 -10.73
N ILE A 191 3.40 -18.33 -11.75
CA ILE A 191 3.62 -18.72 -13.15
C ILE A 191 5.12 -18.92 -13.45
N GLN A 192 5.99 -18.43 -12.58
CA GLN A 192 7.44 -18.45 -12.79
C GLN A 192 8.08 -19.61 -12.03
N LYS A 193 8.80 -20.48 -12.75
CA LYS A 193 9.57 -21.57 -12.14
C LYS A 193 10.57 -21.09 -11.09
N VAL A 194 11.22 -19.94 -11.35
CA VAL A 194 12.19 -19.34 -10.41
C VAL A 194 11.53 -18.93 -9.08
N SER A 195 10.27 -18.49 -9.08
CA SER A 195 9.54 -18.18 -7.84
C SER A 195 9.36 -19.43 -6.99
N LEU A 196 9.00 -20.55 -7.61
CA LEU A 196 8.81 -21.82 -6.92
C LEU A 196 10.12 -22.39 -6.37
N GLU A 197 11.19 -22.33 -7.16
CA GLU A 197 12.52 -22.76 -6.73
C GLU A 197 13.00 -21.91 -5.54
N THR A 198 12.82 -20.59 -5.61
CA THR A 198 13.17 -19.66 -4.53
C THR A 198 12.32 -19.90 -3.28
N THR A 199 11.02 -20.09 -3.47
CA THR A 199 10.07 -20.39 -2.38
C THR A 199 10.44 -21.71 -1.72
N SER A 200 10.67 -22.79 -2.48
CA SER A 200 11.07 -24.08 -1.90
C SER A 200 12.36 -23.96 -1.12
N LEU A 201 13.39 -23.32 -1.68
CA LEU A 201 14.67 -23.13 -0.99
C LEU A 201 14.51 -22.39 0.34
N LEU A 202 13.71 -21.31 0.36
CA LEU A 202 13.41 -20.58 1.59
C LEU A 202 12.71 -21.46 2.62
N LEU A 203 11.71 -22.23 2.20
CA LEU A 203 10.96 -23.13 3.09
C LEU A 203 11.86 -24.24 3.64
N ASP A 204 12.70 -24.85 2.81
CA ASP A 204 13.59 -25.94 3.21
C ASP A 204 14.68 -25.46 4.20
N GLN A 205 15.08 -24.18 4.10
CA GLN A 205 16.01 -23.55 5.05
C GLN A 205 15.35 -23.10 6.36
N SER A 206 14.06 -22.76 6.32
CA SER A 206 13.37 -22.11 7.45
C SER A 206 12.49 -23.06 8.27
N LEU A 207 12.13 -24.21 7.73
CA LEU A 207 11.15 -25.12 8.32
C LEU A 207 11.76 -26.49 8.63
N THR A 208 11.20 -27.15 9.64
CA THR A 208 11.44 -28.58 9.85
C THR A 208 10.76 -29.40 8.73
N PRO A 209 11.22 -30.64 8.47
CA PRO A 209 10.57 -31.51 7.50
C PRO A 209 9.08 -31.73 7.79
N ASP A 210 8.65 -31.70 9.05
CA ASP A 210 7.23 -31.84 9.40
C ASP A 210 6.40 -30.62 8.97
N LEU A 211 6.88 -29.40 9.27
CA LEU A 211 6.21 -28.18 8.84
C LEU A 211 6.19 -28.03 7.30
N ARG A 212 7.25 -28.48 6.62
CA ARG A 212 7.39 -28.42 5.17
C ARG A 212 6.31 -29.21 4.41
N LYS A 213 5.77 -30.29 5.00
CA LYS A 213 4.73 -31.15 4.43
C LYS A 213 3.37 -30.46 4.28
N HIS A 214 3.17 -29.35 4.99
CA HIS A 214 1.94 -28.56 4.93
C HIS A 214 1.90 -27.62 3.71
N VAL A 215 2.96 -27.54 2.90
CA VAL A 215 3.03 -26.63 1.74
C VAL A 215 3.11 -27.39 0.43
N GLU A 216 2.21 -27.07 -0.49
CA GLU A 216 2.22 -27.56 -1.86
C GLU A 216 2.43 -26.38 -2.83
N LEU A 217 3.41 -26.52 -3.73
CA LEU A 217 3.82 -25.49 -4.67
C LEU A 217 3.36 -25.85 -6.09
N PHE A 218 2.69 -24.92 -6.77
CA PHE A 218 2.13 -25.14 -8.11
C PHE A 218 2.65 -24.14 -9.12
N LEU A 219 3.20 -24.65 -10.23
CA LEU A 219 3.68 -23.83 -11.35
C LEU A 219 2.48 -23.50 -12.23
N MET A 220 1.68 -22.53 -11.79
CA MET A 220 0.40 -22.22 -12.42
C MET A 220 -0.01 -20.77 -12.20
N CYS A 221 -0.93 -20.30 -13.04
CA CYS A 221 -1.58 -19.02 -12.83
C CYS A 221 -2.63 -19.14 -11.71
N HIS A 222 -2.72 -18.14 -10.85
CA HIS A 222 -3.74 -18.06 -9.80
C HIS A 222 -5.19 -18.14 -10.30
N SER A 223 -5.45 -17.78 -11.56
CA SER A 223 -6.77 -17.94 -12.19
C SER A 223 -7.28 -19.39 -12.19
N LYS A 224 -6.39 -20.35 -11.94
CA LYS A 224 -6.66 -21.78 -11.94
C LYS A 224 -6.61 -22.42 -10.54
N MET A 225 -6.63 -21.62 -9.47
CA MET A 225 -6.49 -22.17 -8.10
C MET A 225 -7.53 -23.23 -7.74
N GLU A 226 -8.74 -23.16 -8.29
CA GLU A 226 -9.79 -24.16 -8.10
C GLU A 226 -9.43 -25.54 -8.64
N GLU A 227 -8.49 -25.65 -9.58
CA GLU A 227 -8.06 -26.95 -10.13
C GLU A 227 -7.24 -27.76 -9.11
N VAL A 228 -6.67 -27.11 -8.08
CA VAL A 228 -5.76 -27.74 -7.10
C VAL A 228 -6.29 -27.76 -5.68
N VAL A 229 -7.32 -26.96 -5.39
CA VAL A 229 -8.01 -26.97 -4.10
C VAL A 229 -9.11 -28.03 -4.14
N PRO A 230 -9.09 -29.07 -3.29
CA PRO A 230 -10.15 -30.07 -3.24
C PRO A 230 -11.52 -29.44 -2.99
N SER A 231 -12.56 -29.94 -3.65
CA SER A 231 -13.89 -29.34 -3.63
C SER A 231 -14.60 -29.42 -2.26
N ASP A 232 -14.16 -30.32 -1.38
CA ASP A 232 -14.67 -30.52 -0.03
C ASP A 232 -13.90 -29.70 1.03
N VAL A 233 -12.89 -28.94 0.61
CA VAL A 233 -12.04 -28.15 1.51
C VAL A 233 -12.52 -26.71 1.60
N ALA A 234 -12.75 -26.27 2.83
CA ALA A 234 -13.13 -24.89 3.14
C ALA A 234 -11.87 -24.02 3.33
N VAL A 235 -11.66 -23.04 2.45
CA VAL A 235 -10.48 -22.15 2.51
C VAL A 235 -10.73 -20.98 3.46
N ARG A 236 -9.81 -20.74 4.40
CA ARG A 236 -9.90 -19.64 5.37
C ARG A 236 -9.34 -18.33 4.86
N LEU A 237 -8.24 -18.39 4.11
CA LEU A 237 -7.53 -17.19 3.65
C LEU A 237 -6.98 -17.40 2.24
N VAL A 238 -7.22 -16.42 1.36
CA VAL A 238 -6.56 -16.32 0.06
C VAL A 238 -5.76 -15.03 0.01
N VAL A 239 -4.47 -15.12 -0.29
CA VAL A 239 -3.53 -13.99 -0.31
C VAL A 239 -3.09 -13.67 -1.73
N PHE A 240 -3.11 -12.38 -2.08
CA PHE A 240 -2.59 -11.83 -3.32
C PHE A 240 -1.62 -10.68 -3.03
N ASN A 241 -0.42 -10.74 -3.60
CA ASN A 241 0.51 -9.61 -3.73
C ASN A 241 0.69 -9.31 -5.22
N LEU A 242 -0.08 -8.34 -5.70
CA LEU A 242 -0.19 -8.05 -7.13
C LEU A 242 0.88 -7.08 -7.61
N GLY A 243 1.68 -7.53 -8.58
CA GLY A 243 2.73 -6.77 -9.23
C GLY A 243 3.77 -7.67 -9.88
N TYR A 244 5.05 -7.31 -9.76
CA TYR A 244 6.17 -8.13 -10.26
C TYR A 244 6.99 -8.74 -9.12
N LEU A 245 7.71 -9.83 -9.44
CA LEU A 245 8.66 -10.47 -8.53
C LEU A 245 9.85 -9.53 -8.20
N PRO A 246 10.12 -9.20 -6.92
CA PRO A 246 11.29 -8.41 -6.55
C PRO A 246 12.59 -9.10 -6.95
N GLY A 247 13.42 -8.43 -7.75
CA GLY A 247 14.67 -8.99 -8.29
C GLY A 247 14.50 -9.84 -9.56
N GLY A 248 13.27 -10.09 -9.99
CA GLY A 248 12.94 -10.81 -11.22
C GLY A 248 12.77 -9.92 -12.46
N GLN A 249 12.21 -10.50 -13.52
CA GLN A 249 11.91 -9.79 -14.76
C GLN A 249 10.70 -8.86 -14.58
N LYS A 250 10.90 -7.55 -14.62
CA LYS A 250 9.83 -6.55 -14.40
C LYS A 250 8.71 -6.56 -15.45
N ALA A 251 8.92 -7.21 -16.59
CA ALA A 251 7.89 -7.38 -17.61
C ALA A 251 6.87 -8.48 -17.24
N LEU A 252 7.23 -9.40 -16.35
CA LEU A 252 6.34 -10.41 -15.80
C LEU A 252 5.64 -9.83 -14.58
N ILE A 253 4.39 -9.41 -14.79
CA ILE A 253 3.49 -8.84 -13.79
C ILE A 253 2.22 -9.67 -13.71
N THR A 254 1.53 -9.57 -12.58
CA THR A 254 0.10 -9.90 -12.51
C THR A 254 -0.69 -9.01 -13.47
N ARG A 255 -1.85 -9.51 -13.92
CA ARG A 255 -2.68 -8.85 -14.93
C ARG A 255 -4.13 -8.86 -14.51
N SER A 256 -4.81 -7.74 -14.75
CA SER A 256 -6.22 -7.52 -14.42
C SER A 256 -7.11 -8.68 -14.85
N GLU A 257 -6.92 -9.22 -16.06
CA GLU A 257 -7.77 -10.30 -16.59
C GLU A 257 -7.63 -11.58 -15.77
N THR A 258 -6.40 -12.00 -15.48
CA THR A 258 -6.14 -13.22 -14.71
C THR A 258 -6.45 -13.05 -13.23
N THR A 259 -6.26 -11.85 -12.69
CA THR A 259 -6.57 -11.53 -11.30
C THR A 259 -8.07 -11.50 -11.07
N LEU A 260 -8.88 -10.96 -11.99
CA LEU A 260 -10.34 -11.02 -11.88
C LEU A 260 -10.85 -12.46 -11.82
N LEU A 261 -10.35 -13.33 -12.71
CA LEU A 261 -10.70 -14.75 -12.70
C LEU A 261 -10.31 -15.42 -11.38
N ALA A 262 -9.15 -15.08 -10.83
CA ALA A 262 -8.70 -15.60 -9.54
C ALA A 262 -9.50 -15.05 -8.35
N LEU A 263 -9.98 -13.82 -8.39
CA LEU A 263 -10.85 -13.28 -7.36
C LEU A 263 -12.23 -13.95 -7.36
N GLU A 264 -12.78 -14.23 -8.55
CA GLU A 264 -14.00 -15.02 -8.67
C GLU A 264 -13.80 -16.46 -8.19
N ALA A 265 -12.64 -17.07 -8.45
CA ALA A 265 -12.28 -18.39 -7.92
C ALA A 265 -12.13 -18.37 -6.40
N ALA A 266 -11.38 -17.39 -5.87
CA ALA A 266 -11.20 -17.20 -4.44
C ALA A 266 -12.54 -17.04 -3.72
N LYS A 267 -13.47 -16.25 -4.28
CA LYS A 267 -14.83 -16.06 -3.75
C LYS A 267 -15.62 -17.37 -3.64
N ARG A 268 -15.42 -18.34 -4.54
CA ARG A 268 -16.14 -19.62 -4.53
C ARG A 268 -15.55 -20.63 -3.55
N VAL A 269 -14.22 -20.66 -3.39
CA VAL A 269 -13.54 -21.60 -2.47
C VAL A 269 -13.50 -21.11 -1.02
N LEU A 270 -13.67 -19.80 -0.80
CA LEU A 270 -13.59 -19.20 0.53
C LEU A 270 -14.79 -19.59 1.40
N ALA A 271 -14.49 -20.06 2.60
CA ALA A 271 -15.50 -20.37 3.61
C ALA A 271 -16.16 -19.09 4.17
N PRO A 272 -17.40 -19.19 4.70
CA PRO A 272 -17.93 -18.18 5.62
C PRO A 272 -16.96 -17.91 6.77
N GLY A 273 -16.76 -16.65 7.13
CA GLY A 273 -15.74 -16.20 8.08
C GLY A 273 -14.31 -16.14 7.52
N GLY A 274 -14.12 -16.45 6.23
CA GLY A 274 -12.83 -16.35 5.54
C GLY A 274 -12.48 -14.95 5.05
N LEU A 275 -11.22 -14.77 4.64
CA LEU A 275 -10.68 -13.50 4.16
C LEU A 275 -9.97 -13.64 2.81
N ILE A 276 -10.22 -12.72 1.89
CA ILE A 276 -9.34 -12.46 0.73
C ILE A 276 -8.50 -11.23 1.06
N SER A 277 -7.18 -11.38 1.09
CA SER A 277 -6.23 -10.32 1.40
C SER A 277 -5.42 -9.95 0.17
N ILE A 278 -5.50 -8.70 -0.25
CA ILE A 278 -4.91 -8.23 -1.50
C ILE A 278 -4.02 -7.03 -1.20
N VAL A 279 -2.75 -7.10 -1.58
CA VAL A 279 -1.85 -5.94 -1.64
C VAL A 279 -1.55 -5.64 -3.09
N VAL A 280 -1.89 -4.43 -3.55
CA VAL A 280 -1.72 -4.03 -4.95
C VAL A 280 -0.62 -2.98 -5.10
N TYR A 281 0.40 -3.27 -5.90
CA TYR A 281 1.53 -2.37 -6.14
C TYR A 281 1.27 -1.48 -7.38
N VAL A 282 0.63 -0.32 -7.19
CA VAL A 282 0.22 0.56 -8.31
C VAL A 282 1.33 1.33 -9.02
N GLY A 283 2.59 1.16 -8.61
CA GLY A 283 3.72 1.99 -9.05
C GLY A 283 4.37 1.58 -10.38
N HIS A 284 3.87 0.53 -11.04
CA HIS A 284 4.40 0.01 -12.30
C HIS A 284 3.33 0.05 -13.42
N PRO A 285 3.74 -0.05 -14.70
CA PRO A 285 2.79 -0.15 -15.81
C PRO A 285 1.79 -1.30 -15.58
N GLY A 286 0.50 -1.05 -15.79
CA GLY A 286 -0.58 -2.01 -15.54
C GLY A 286 -1.07 -2.08 -14.09
N GLY A 287 -0.27 -1.63 -13.11
CA GLY A 287 -0.61 -1.78 -11.69
C GLY A 287 -1.77 -0.88 -11.24
N ARG A 288 -2.00 0.25 -11.92
CA ARG A 288 -3.15 1.12 -11.62
C ARG A 288 -4.45 0.51 -12.14
N GLU A 289 -4.40 0.01 -13.36
CA GLU A 289 -5.50 -0.66 -14.05
C GLU A 289 -5.94 -1.91 -13.29
N GLU A 290 -4.97 -2.70 -12.80
CA GLU A 290 -5.23 -3.87 -11.96
C GLU A 290 -5.86 -3.47 -10.62
N PHE A 291 -5.37 -2.42 -9.97
CA PHE A 291 -5.99 -1.90 -8.75
C PHE A 291 -7.44 -1.44 -8.96
N GLU A 292 -7.71 -0.71 -10.03
CA GLU A 292 -9.06 -0.22 -10.35
C GLU A 292 -10.04 -1.37 -10.58
N MET A 293 -9.58 -2.44 -11.28
CA MET A 293 -10.34 -3.67 -11.43
C MET A 293 -10.63 -4.34 -10.08
N VAL A 294 -9.62 -4.51 -9.21
CA VAL A 294 -9.83 -5.10 -7.87
C VAL A 294 -10.82 -4.28 -7.06
N GLN A 295 -10.70 -2.95 -7.10
CA GLN A 295 -11.62 -2.06 -6.38
C GLN A 295 -13.04 -2.15 -6.92
N ALA A 296 -13.23 -2.24 -8.24
CA ALA A 296 -14.54 -2.42 -8.86
C ALA A 296 -15.18 -3.74 -8.41
N PHE A 297 -14.45 -4.86 -8.54
CA PHE A 297 -14.88 -6.18 -8.07
C PHE A 297 -15.32 -6.16 -6.61
N ALA A 298 -14.48 -5.59 -5.73
CA ALA A 298 -14.77 -5.50 -4.30
C ALA A 298 -16.03 -4.66 -3.99
N SER A 299 -16.29 -3.62 -4.78
CA SER A 299 -17.42 -2.70 -4.57
C SER A 299 -18.76 -3.28 -5.01
N GLU A 300 -18.74 -4.32 -5.86
CA GLU A 300 -19.94 -4.99 -6.38
C GLU A 300 -20.39 -6.18 -5.49
N LEU A 301 -19.59 -6.56 -4.49
CA LEU A 301 -19.93 -7.68 -3.61
C LEU A 301 -21.15 -7.36 -2.72
N PRO A 302 -22.10 -8.31 -2.52
CA PRO A 302 -23.29 -8.07 -1.70
C PRO A 302 -22.95 -7.79 -0.23
N VAL A 303 -23.36 -6.63 0.27
CA VAL A 303 -23.08 -6.15 1.64
C VAL A 303 -23.65 -7.02 2.76
N GLN A 304 -24.61 -7.90 2.45
CA GLN A 304 -25.16 -8.87 3.39
C GLN A 304 -24.13 -9.95 3.72
N ASN A 305 -23.33 -10.35 2.71
CA ASN A 305 -22.40 -11.48 2.79
C ASN A 305 -20.94 -11.04 2.88
N TRP A 306 -20.63 -9.79 2.53
CA TRP A 306 -19.24 -9.32 2.43
C TRP A 306 -19.00 -8.01 3.16
N VAL A 307 -17.80 -7.88 3.73
CA VAL A 307 -17.24 -6.63 4.24
C VAL A 307 -15.93 -6.34 3.52
N CYS A 308 -15.93 -5.27 2.72
CA CYS A 308 -14.79 -4.89 1.89
C CYS A 308 -14.13 -3.62 2.44
N THR A 309 -12.83 -3.68 2.75
CA THR A 309 -12.08 -2.56 3.34
C THR A 309 -10.86 -2.23 2.48
N LYS A 310 -10.61 -0.93 2.25
CA LYS A 310 -9.40 -0.44 1.58
C LYS A 310 -8.57 0.43 2.53
N LEU A 311 -7.28 0.13 2.63
CA LEU A 311 -6.29 0.96 3.31
C LEU A 311 -5.36 1.59 2.27
N GLN A 312 -5.34 2.92 2.24
CA GLN A 312 -4.62 3.70 1.25
C GLN A 312 -3.98 4.93 1.90
N MET A 313 -2.70 5.17 1.60
CA MET A 313 -2.03 6.42 1.94
C MET A 313 -2.37 7.52 0.94
N LEU A 314 -3.03 8.57 1.39
CA LEU A 314 -3.55 9.63 0.51
C LEU A 314 -2.45 10.47 -0.15
N ASN A 315 -1.37 10.78 0.57
CA ASN A 315 -0.26 11.59 0.08
C ASN A 315 0.90 10.76 -0.52
N ARG A 316 0.71 9.44 -0.68
CA ARG A 316 1.68 8.54 -1.31
C ARG A 316 0.98 7.72 -2.41
N PRO A 317 0.69 8.33 -3.58
CA PRO A 317 -0.16 7.73 -4.60
C PRO A 317 0.41 6.49 -5.27
N SER A 318 1.72 6.25 -5.14
CA SER A 318 2.43 5.05 -5.64
C SER A 318 2.67 3.99 -4.56
N ALA A 319 2.25 4.24 -3.31
CA ALA A 319 2.39 3.25 -2.24
C ALA A 319 1.45 2.06 -2.48
N PRO A 320 1.83 0.84 -2.07
CA PRO A 320 0.95 -0.31 -2.17
C PRO A 320 -0.34 -0.10 -1.37
N MET A 321 -1.47 -0.50 -1.94
CA MET A 321 -2.79 -0.41 -1.31
C MET A 321 -3.20 -1.79 -0.79
N ILE A 322 -3.85 -1.82 0.37
CA ILE A 322 -4.40 -3.06 0.93
C ILE A 322 -5.90 -3.07 0.69
N ILE A 323 -6.42 -4.16 0.14
CA ILE A 323 -7.85 -4.43 0.02
C ILE A 323 -8.14 -5.76 0.71
N LEU A 324 -9.15 -5.77 1.58
CA LEU A 324 -9.54 -6.91 2.39
C LEU A 324 -11.01 -7.21 2.13
N LEU A 325 -11.33 -8.45 1.75
CA LEU A 325 -12.70 -8.92 1.48
C LEU A 325 -13.03 -10.03 2.47
N TYR A 326 -13.77 -9.69 3.52
CA TYR A 326 -14.20 -10.63 4.55
C TYR A 326 -15.57 -11.21 4.20
N SER A 327 -15.67 -12.54 4.16
CA SER A 327 -16.93 -13.27 3.94
C SER A 327 -17.61 -13.52 5.28
N ARG A 328 -18.89 -13.16 5.39
CA ARG A 328 -19.72 -13.33 6.59
C ARG A 328 -20.33 -14.72 6.70
#